data_AF-F8S9A1-F1
#
_entry.id   AF-F8S9A1-F1
#
_cell.length_a   1.000
_cell.length_b   1.000
_cell.length_c   1.000
_cell.angle_alpha   90.00
_cell.angle_beta   90.00
_cell.angle_gamma   90.00
#
_symmetry.space_group_name_H-M   'P 1'
#
loop_
_entity.id
_entity.type
_entity.pdbx_description
1 polymer ?
#
loop_
_entity_poly.entity_id
_entity_poly.type
_entity_poly.pdbx_seq_one_letter_code
_entity_poly.pdbx_strand_id
1 'polypeptide(L)'
;GHQGYEYVDLGRVWQIALSGGLAFWVYPVARGIVPAIRRGDEHKSILMLFLIATVAIGGFYFAGLMWGKNTNLTIVEYWRWWVVHLWVEGFFEVFATVVIIFMFTRLQLIRPSTGSAAVLLSSAIYLSGGIIGTLHHLYFSGTPTPVLAFGAVFSALEVVPLVLAGFEAWENVKLSRSAPWVKRYKWPVYFFISVAFWNMIGAGLFGFLINPP
;
A
#
# COMPACT_ATOMS: atom_id res chain seq x y z
N GLY A 1 -6.27 -18.59 -21.00
CA GLY A 1 -6.68 -19.57 -19.98
C GLY A 1 -7.06 -18.85 -18.70
N HIS A 2 -7.80 -19.51 -17.82
CA HIS A 2 -8.34 -18.96 -16.57
C HIS A 2 -7.77 -19.77 -15.38
N GLN A 3 -7.30 -19.12 -14.32
CA GLN A 3 -6.76 -19.83 -13.13
C GLN A 3 -7.84 -20.33 -12.18
N GLY A 4 -8.97 -19.63 -12.09
CA GLY A 4 -10.12 -20.05 -11.28
C GLY A 4 -10.06 -19.58 -9.82
N TYR A 5 -9.18 -18.64 -9.51
CA TYR A 5 -9.10 -18.00 -8.19
C TYR A 5 -9.34 -16.50 -8.35
N GLU A 6 -10.31 -15.99 -7.60
CA GLU A 6 -10.71 -14.58 -7.63
C GLU A 6 -9.50 -13.66 -7.41
N TYR A 7 -9.48 -12.53 -8.13
CA TYR A 7 -8.42 -11.51 -8.16
C TYR A 7 -7.12 -11.94 -8.85
N VAL A 8 -6.95 -13.23 -9.16
CA VAL A 8 -5.79 -13.77 -9.90
C VAL A 8 -6.24 -14.70 -11.04
N ASP A 9 -7.38 -14.37 -11.65
CA ASP A 9 -8.05 -15.16 -12.69
C ASP A 9 -7.26 -15.33 -13.98
N LEU A 10 -6.40 -14.36 -14.27
CA LEU A 10 -5.61 -14.30 -15.50
C LEU A 10 -4.67 -15.51 -15.63
N GLY A 11 -4.65 -16.17 -16.79
CA GLY A 11 -3.81 -17.35 -17.00
C GLY A 11 -2.31 -17.10 -16.75
N ARG A 12 -1.58 -18.15 -16.34
CA ARG A 12 -0.17 -18.08 -15.89
C ARG A 12 0.77 -17.33 -16.84
N VAL A 13 0.62 -17.47 -18.16
CA VAL A 13 1.44 -16.74 -19.15
C VAL A 13 1.25 -15.23 -19.04
N TRP A 14 0.00 -14.77 -18.89
CA TRP A 14 -0.31 -13.36 -18.70
C TRP A 14 0.19 -12.84 -17.35
N GLN A 15 0.20 -13.69 -16.33
CA GLN A 15 0.72 -13.33 -15.01
C GLN A 15 2.23 -13.09 -15.06
N ILE A 16 2.97 -13.98 -15.72
CA ILE A 16 4.40 -13.84 -15.93
C ILE A 16 4.68 -12.57 -16.77
N ALA A 17 3.88 -12.31 -17.81
CA ALA A 17 4.02 -11.10 -18.61
C ALA A 17 3.80 -9.83 -17.77
N LEU A 18 2.80 -9.81 -16.89
CA LEU A 18 2.56 -8.70 -15.96
C LEU A 18 3.71 -8.55 -14.95
N SER A 19 4.19 -9.64 -14.34
CA SER A 19 5.37 -9.62 -13.46
C SER A 19 6.60 -9.04 -14.18
N GLY A 20 6.82 -9.44 -15.43
CA GLY A 20 7.88 -8.89 -16.29
C GLY A 20 7.68 -7.41 -16.60
N GLY A 21 6.44 -6.99 -16.88
CA GLY A 21 6.08 -5.59 -17.10
C GLY A 21 6.29 -4.71 -15.87
N LEU A 22 5.95 -5.21 -14.68
CA LEU A 22 6.20 -4.52 -13.41
C LEU A 22 7.70 -4.42 -13.12
N ALA A 23 8.46 -5.50 -13.30
CA ALA A 23 9.92 -5.47 -13.16
C ALA A 23 10.57 -4.49 -14.17
N PHE A 24 10.08 -4.48 -15.41
CA PHE A 24 10.51 -3.51 -16.41
C PHE A 24 10.14 -2.07 -16.01
N TRP A 25 8.96 -1.84 -15.44
CA TRP A 25 8.50 -0.51 -14.98
C TRP A 25 9.34 0.04 -13.83
N VAL A 26 9.84 -0.80 -12.92
CA VAL A 26 10.75 -0.37 -11.84
C VAL A 26 12.03 0.26 -12.42
N TYR A 27 12.53 -0.23 -13.56
CA TYR A 27 13.79 0.23 -14.15
C TYR A 27 13.80 1.73 -14.56
N PRO A 28 12.89 2.25 -15.41
CA PRO A 28 12.87 3.67 -15.77
C PRO A 28 12.59 4.56 -14.55
N VAL A 29 11.78 4.12 -13.58
CA VAL A 29 11.54 4.85 -12.34
C VAL A 29 12.83 4.97 -11.53
N ALA A 30 13.53 3.86 -11.29
CA ALA A 30 14.81 3.85 -10.60
C ALA A 30 15.86 4.69 -11.35
N ARG A 31 15.92 4.58 -12.68
CA ARG A 31 16.82 5.38 -13.52
C ARG A 31 16.58 6.88 -13.37
N GLY A 32 15.33 7.33 -13.21
CA GLY A 32 14.99 8.74 -13.00
C GLY A 32 15.32 9.24 -11.58
N ILE A 33 15.13 8.39 -10.57
CA ILE A 33 15.24 8.77 -9.15
C ILE A 33 16.68 8.63 -8.62
N VAL A 34 17.41 7.58 -9.00
CA VAL A 34 18.74 7.28 -8.43
C VAL A 34 19.73 8.44 -8.59
N PRO A 35 19.83 9.13 -9.75
CA PRO A 35 20.69 10.31 -9.87
C PRO A 35 20.27 11.43 -8.92
N ALA A 36 18.97 11.62 -8.68
CA ALA A 36 18.47 12.62 -7.75
C ALA A 36 18.84 12.28 -6.29
N ILE A 37 18.71 11.01 -5.89
CA ILE A 37 19.17 10.53 -4.57
C ILE A 37 20.68 10.78 -4.39
N ARG A 38 21.48 10.53 -5.43
CA ARG A 38 22.94 10.73 -5.40
C ARG A 38 23.37 12.18 -5.24
N ARG A 39 22.53 13.16 -5.61
CA ARG A 39 22.81 14.59 -5.35
C ARG A 39 22.82 14.92 -3.86
N GLY A 40 22.12 14.14 -3.03
CA GLY A 40 22.14 14.29 -1.57
C GLY A 40 21.47 15.55 -1.06
N ASP A 41 20.46 16.07 -1.78
CA ASP A 41 19.67 17.22 -1.33
C ASP A 41 18.68 16.87 -0.21
N GLU A 42 17.93 17.86 0.26
CA GLU A 42 16.93 17.70 1.33
C GLU A 42 15.79 16.71 1.01
N HIS A 43 15.61 16.33 -0.26
CA HIS A 43 14.61 15.36 -0.69
C HIS A 43 15.14 13.92 -0.76
N LYS A 44 16.42 13.69 -0.46
CA LYS A 44 17.04 12.36 -0.53
C LYS A 44 16.22 11.29 0.21
N SER A 45 15.81 11.57 1.44
CA SER A 45 15.09 10.61 2.28
C SER A 45 13.74 10.20 1.67
N ILE A 46 12.93 11.16 1.23
CA ILE A 46 11.63 10.87 0.61
C ILE A 46 11.79 10.16 -0.74
N LEU A 47 12.82 10.50 -1.53
CA LEU A 47 13.12 9.81 -2.78
C LEU A 47 13.59 8.36 -2.56
N MET A 48 14.33 8.10 -1.49
CA MET A 48 14.69 6.73 -1.09
C MET A 48 13.45 5.92 -0.72
N LEU A 49 12.55 6.47 0.09
CA LEU A 49 11.30 5.81 0.46
C LEU A 49 10.45 5.53 -0.78
N PHE A 50 10.41 6.47 -1.73
CA PHE A 50 9.68 6.31 -2.98
C PHE A 50 10.26 5.18 -3.83
N LEU A 51 11.58 5.08 -3.93
CA LEU A 51 12.25 4.00 -4.64
C LEU A 51 12.00 2.64 -3.97
N ILE A 52 12.06 2.57 -2.64
CA ILE A 52 11.78 1.35 -1.88
C ILE A 52 10.33 0.89 -2.13
N ALA A 53 9.36 1.80 -2.03
CA ALA A 53 7.95 1.49 -2.28
C ALA A 53 7.70 1.05 -3.73
N THR A 54 8.38 1.69 -4.70
CA THR A 54 8.33 1.31 -6.13
C THR A 54 8.82 -0.12 -6.33
N VAL A 55 9.97 -0.47 -5.73
CA VAL A 55 10.53 -1.82 -5.81
C VAL A 55 9.61 -2.82 -5.11
N ALA A 56 9.02 -2.47 -3.98
CA ALA A 56 8.08 -3.34 -3.27
C ALA A 56 6.84 -3.65 -4.13
N ILE A 57 6.19 -2.66 -4.73
CA ILE A 57 5.07 -2.91 -5.66
C ILE A 57 5.53 -3.74 -6.86
N GLY A 58 6.68 -3.43 -7.46
CA GLY A 58 7.15 -4.23 -8.59
C GLY A 58 7.46 -5.68 -8.22
N GLY A 59 7.98 -5.91 -7.02
CA GLY A 59 8.48 -7.21 -6.56
C GLY A 59 7.43 -8.11 -5.94
N PHE A 60 6.55 -7.60 -5.08
CA PHE A 60 5.63 -8.45 -4.30
C PHE A 60 4.54 -9.13 -5.15
N TYR A 61 4.27 -8.64 -6.36
CA TYR A 61 3.42 -9.35 -7.31
C TYR A 61 3.97 -10.75 -7.70
N PHE A 62 5.29 -10.97 -7.57
CA PHE A 62 5.91 -12.28 -7.83
C PHE A 62 5.45 -13.37 -6.86
N ALA A 63 4.92 -13.03 -5.68
CA ALA A 63 4.26 -14.00 -4.78
C ALA A 63 3.13 -14.75 -5.51
N GLY A 64 2.52 -14.10 -6.50
CA GLY A 64 1.52 -14.67 -7.41
C GLY A 64 2.00 -15.89 -8.21
N LEU A 65 3.30 -16.13 -8.29
CA LEU A 65 3.92 -17.22 -9.07
C LEU A 65 4.20 -18.48 -8.23
N MET A 66 3.90 -18.46 -6.93
CA MET A 66 4.33 -19.49 -5.99
C MET A 66 3.43 -20.75 -5.95
N TRP A 67 2.36 -20.81 -6.76
CA TRP A 67 1.50 -21.99 -6.87
C TRP A 67 1.40 -22.53 -8.30
N GLY A 68 1.13 -23.83 -8.40
CA GLY A 68 0.84 -24.53 -9.66
C GLY A 68 -0.58 -25.06 -9.71
N LYS A 69 -0.91 -25.79 -10.80
CA LYS A 69 -2.24 -26.38 -11.01
C LYS A 69 -2.63 -27.42 -9.94
N ASN A 70 -1.64 -28.15 -9.40
CA ASN A 70 -1.87 -29.26 -8.47
C ASN A 70 -1.47 -28.92 -7.02
N THR A 71 -1.29 -27.63 -6.71
CA THR A 71 -0.95 -27.19 -5.35
C THR A 71 -2.17 -27.34 -4.43
N ASN A 72 -1.94 -27.72 -3.16
CA ASN A 72 -3.00 -27.79 -2.16
C ASN A 72 -3.70 -26.43 -2.02
N LEU A 73 -5.04 -26.44 -1.91
CA LEU A 73 -5.85 -25.21 -1.91
C LEU A 73 -5.46 -24.24 -0.79
N THR A 74 -5.18 -24.71 0.43
CA THR A 74 -4.74 -23.87 1.55
C THR A 74 -3.43 -23.14 1.24
N ILE A 75 -2.53 -23.78 0.50
CA ILE A 75 -1.28 -23.15 0.05
C ILE A 75 -1.53 -22.13 -1.06
N VAL A 76 -2.49 -22.40 -1.96
CA VAL A 76 -2.92 -21.41 -2.96
C VAL A 76 -3.50 -20.18 -2.27
N GLU A 77 -4.42 -20.37 -1.32
CA GLU A 77 -5.02 -19.28 -0.53
C GLU A 77 -3.95 -18.46 0.19
N TYR A 78 -2.99 -19.11 0.85
CA TYR A 78 -1.86 -18.41 1.49
C TYR A 78 -1.15 -17.45 0.52
N TRP A 79 -0.70 -17.93 -0.64
CA TRP A 79 0.01 -17.07 -1.61
C TRP A 79 -0.91 -16.10 -2.35
N ARG A 80 -2.18 -16.43 -2.53
CA ARG A 80 -3.17 -15.53 -3.14
C ARG A 80 -3.33 -14.27 -2.31
N TRP A 81 -3.42 -14.40 -0.99
CA TRP A 81 -3.54 -13.25 -0.08
C TRP A 81 -2.26 -12.42 0.04
N TRP A 82 -1.08 -12.94 -0.32
CA TRP A 82 0.09 -12.09 -0.52
C TRP A 82 -0.07 -11.12 -1.68
N VAL A 83 -0.81 -11.50 -2.73
CA VAL A 83 -1.10 -10.61 -3.86
C VAL A 83 -2.28 -9.70 -3.54
N VAL A 84 -3.35 -10.23 -2.95
CA VAL A 84 -4.57 -9.46 -2.74
C VAL A 84 -4.44 -8.53 -1.52
N HIS A 85 -4.12 -9.07 -0.35
CA HIS A 85 -3.95 -8.26 0.86
C HIS A 85 -2.62 -7.52 0.80
N LEU A 86 -1.51 -8.25 0.78
CA LEU A 86 -0.23 -7.61 1.05
C LEU A 86 0.25 -6.71 -0.10
N TRP A 87 0.05 -7.11 -1.35
CA TRP A 87 0.43 -6.29 -2.50
C TRP A 87 -0.58 -5.18 -2.78
N VAL A 88 -1.89 -5.45 -2.93
CA VAL A 88 -2.90 -4.39 -3.23
C VAL A 88 -3.22 -3.50 -2.04
N GLU A 89 -3.40 -4.03 -0.84
CA GLU A 89 -3.73 -3.20 0.34
C GLU A 89 -2.45 -2.66 0.98
N GLY A 90 -1.51 -3.55 1.34
CA GLY A 90 -0.22 -3.21 1.97
C GLY A 90 0.64 -2.23 1.18
N PHE A 91 1.20 -2.69 0.06
CA PHE A 91 2.27 -1.95 -0.64
C PHE A 91 1.76 -0.79 -1.50
N PHE A 92 0.55 -0.86 -2.06
CA PHE A 92 -0.03 0.28 -2.76
C PHE A 92 -0.34 1.44 -1.83
N GLU A 93 -0.80 1.20 -0.60
CA GLU A 93 -1.06 2.29 0.36
C GLU A 93 0.25 3.02 0.72
N VAL A 94 1.32 2.26 0.99
CA VAL A 94 2.65 2.84 1.25
C VAL A 94 3.13 3.65 0.04
N PHE A 95 3.04 3.12 -1.16
CA PHE A 95 3.46 3.82 -2.38
C PHE A 95 2.64 5.09 -2.63
N ALA A 96 1.32 5.00 -2.54
CA ALA A 96 0.42 6.15 -2.74
C ALA A 96 0.72 7.25 -1.71
N THR A 97 0.90 6.87 -0.45
CA THR A 97 1.28 7.79 0.63
C THR A 97 2.59 8.49 0.33
N VAL A 98 3.63 7.75 -0.07
CA VAL A 98 4.93 8.35 -0.42
C VAL A 98 4.79 9.31 -1.61
N VAL A 99 4.04 8.95 -2.65
CA VAL A 99 3.83 9.79 -3.83
C VAL A 99 3.10 11.08 -3.45
N ILE A 100 2.03 11.00 -2.68
CA ILE A 100 1.24 12.17 -2.25
C ILE A 100 2.11 13.11 -1.42
N ILE A 101 2.81 12.60 -0.41
CA ILE A 101 3.69 13.41 0.43
C ILE A 101 4.85 13.98 -0.41
N PHE A 102 5.41 13.22 -1.35
CA PHE A 102 6.41 13.73 -2.28
C PHE A 102 5.87 14.91 -3.09
N MET A 103 4.68 14.79 -3.67
CA MET A 103 4.04 15.90 -4.39
C MET A 103 3.83 17.12 -3.49
N PHE A 104 3.36 16.96 -2.26
CA PHE A 104 3.18 18.07 -1.33
C PHE A 104 4.50 18.73 -0.92
N THR A 105 5.59 17.96 -0.77
CA THR A 105 6.92 18.55 -0.54
C THR A 105 7.42 19.32 -1.77
N ARG A 106 7.18 18.83 -2.98
CA ARG A 106 7.54 19.53 -4.24
C ARG A 106 6.71 20.79 -4.48
N LEU A 107 5.49 20.82 -3.98
CA LEU A 107 4.59 21.96 -3.99
C LEU A 107 4.83 22.93 -2.82
N GLN A 108 5.86 22.68 -2.00
CA GLN A 108 6.24 23.50 -0.82
C GLN A 108 5.12 23.62 0.23
N LEU A 109 4.21 22.65 0.29
CA LEU A 109 3.14 22.59 1.29
C LEU A 109 3.61 21.93 2.59
N ILE A 110 4.57 21.00 2.48
CA ILE A 110 5.14 20.25 3.61
C ILE A 110 6.67 20.30 3.53
N ARG A 111 7.35 20.42 4.68
CA ARG A 111 8.81 20.35 4.73
C ARG A 111 9.29 18.92 4.42
N PRO A 112 10.35 18.73 3.61
CA PRO A 112 10.83 17.39 3.25
C PRO A 112 11.16 16.47 4.44
N SER A 113 11.69 17.03 5.53
CA SER A 113 12.00 16.28 6.75
C SER A 113 10.75 15.75 7.45
N THR A 114 9.74 16.61 7.62
CA THR A 114 8.44 16.24 8.21
C THR A 114 7.73 15.21 7.34
N GLY A 115 7.72 15.41 6.02
CA GLY A 115 7.10 14.46 5.09
C GLY A 115 7.77 13.09 5.12
N SER A 116 9.10 13.04 5.15
CA SER A 116 9.85 11.77 5.24
C SER A 116 9.55 11.02 6.54
N ALA A 117 9.48 11.74 7.67
CA ALA A 117 9.14 11.15 8.96
C ALA A 117 7.71 10.62 9.00
N ALA A 118 6.74 11.37 8.45
CA ALA A 118 5.34 10.96 8.38
C ALA A 118 5.18 9.68 7.54
N VAL A 119 5.81 9.63 6.36
CA VAL A 119 5.81 8.44 5.50
C VAL A 119 6.41 7.24 6.22
N LEU A 120 7.58 7.40 6.88
CA LEU A 120 8.22 6.32 7.63
C LEU A 120 7.33 5.79 8.75
N LEU A 121 6.75 6.69 9.55
CA LEU A 121 5.88 6.32 10.67
C LEU A 121 4.61 5.62 10.18
N SER A 122 3.91 6.22 9.21
CA SER A 122 2.69 5.65 8.64
C SER A 122 2.97 4.28 8.02
N SER A 123 4.03 4.15 7.22
CA SER A 123 4.42 2.87 6.62
C SER A 123 4.78 1.83 7.67
N ALA A 124 5.49 2.21 8.74
CA ALA A 124 5.85 1.28 9.80
C ALA A 124 4.63 0.75 10.55
N ILE A 125 3.68 1.64 10.91
CA ILE A 125 2.44 1.24 11.57
C ILE A 125 1.63 0.33 10.63
N TYR A 126 1.40 0.77 9.40
CA TYR A 126 0.60 0.05 8.41
C TYR A 126 1.16 -1.33 8.12
N LEU A 127 2.47 -1.44 7.83
CA LEU A 127 3.10 -2.73 7.53
C LEU A 127 3.22 -3.63 8.76
N SER A 128 3.35 -3.08 9.96
CA SER A 128 3.40 -3.89 11.19
C SER A 128 2.11 -4.65 11.43
N GLY A 129 0.96 -4.03 11.12
CA GLY A 129 -0.35 -4.69 11.09
C GLY A 129 -0.50 -5.55 9.84
N GLY A 130 -0.42 -4.94 8.65
CA GLY A 130 -0.73 -5.53 7.35
C GLY A 130 0.02 -6.81 6.97
N ILE A 131 1.32 -6.89 7.30
CA ILE A 131 2.12 -8.07 6.94
C ILE A 131 1.60 -9.32 7.66
N ILE A 132 1.36 -9.24 8.97
CA ILE A 132 0.88 -10.38 9.76
C ILE A 132 -0.65 -10.46 9.73
N GLY A 133 -1.33 -9.33 9.62
CA GLY A 133 -2.79 -9.23 9.53
C GLY A 133 -3.37 -9.84 8.26
N THR A 134 -2.57 -10.02 7.19
CA THR A 134 -2.91 -10.85 6.01
C THR A 134 -3.52 -12.21 6.40
N LEU A 135 -3.14 -12.76 7.56
CA LEU A 135 -3.64 -14.02 8.08
C LEU A 135 -5.14 -14.01 8.43
N HIS A 136 -5.80 -12.86 8.53
CA HIS A 136 -7.24 -12.77 8.77
C HIS A 136 -8.10 -13.34 7.63
N HIS A 137 -7.53 -13.44 6.42
CA HIS A 137 -8.17 -14.12 5.30
C HIS A 137 -8.07 -15.64 5.37
N LEU A 138 -7.20 -16.15 6.25
CA LEU A 138 -6.89 -17.56 6.34
C LEU A 138 -7.63 -18.27 7.46
N TYR A 139 -8.36 -17.56 8.33
CA TYR A 139 -9.05 -18.10 9.51
C TYR A 139 -9.74 -19.44 9.27
N PHE A 140 -10.47 -19.55 8.17
CA PHE A 140 -11.32 -20.70 7.84
C PHE A 140 -10.88 -21.43 6.57
N SER A 141 -9.59 -21.34 6.22
CA SER A 141 -9.00 -21.91 4.99
C SER A 141 -8.18 -23.20 5.21
N GLY A 142 -8.31 -23.82 6.39
CA GLY A 142 -7.56 -25.03 6.76
C GLY A 142 -6.24 -24.76 7.50
N THR A 143 -6.09 -23.58 8.12
CA THR A 143 -4.91 -23.21 8.91
C THR A 143 -5.05 -23.52 10.40
N PRO A 144 -3.94 -23.73 11.15
CA PRO A 144 -4.00 -24.03 12.58
C PRO A 144 -4.38 -22.79 13.41
N THR A 145 -4.88 -22.99 14.64
CA THR A 145 -5.34 -21.94 15.56
C THR A 145 -4.38 -20.76 15.77
N PRO A 146 -3.04 -20.92 15.80
CA PRO A 146 -2.13 -19.77 15.90
C PRO A 146 -2.29 -18.76 14.76
N VAL A 147 -2.65 -19.21 13.54
CA VAL A 147 -2.89 -18.31 12.40
C VAL A 147 -4.09 -17.42 12.64
N LEU A 148 -5.16 -17.98 13.22
CA LEU A 148 -6.34 -17.22 13.63
C LEU A 148 -6.00 -16.19 14.71
N ALA A 149 -5.24 -16.57 15.74
CA ALA A 149 -4.83 -15.66 16.80
C ALA A 149 -3.98 -14.49 16.28
N PHE A 150 -2.98 -14.78 15.43
CA PHE A 150 -2.14 -13.74 14.83
C PHE A 150 -2.91 -12.85 13.86
N GLY A 151 -3.73 -13.45 12.98
CA GLY A 151 -4.57 -12.70 12.06
C GLY A 151 -5.47 -11.72 12.81
N ALA A 152 -6.15 -12.15 13.88
CA ALA A 152 -7.05 -11.29 14.64
C ALA A 152 -6.35 -10.14 15.35
N VAL A 153 -5.20 -10.39 15.99
CA VAL A 153 -4.47 -9.36 16.73
C VAL A 153 -3.85 -8.34 15.79
N PHE A 154 -3.18 -8.78 14.72
CA PHE A 154 -2.43 -7.86 13.85
C PHE A 154 -3.32 -7.09 12.88
N SER A 155 -4.39 -7.71 12.35
CA SER A 155 -5.38 -6.99 11.53
C SER A 155 -6.14 -5.93 12.33
N ALA A 156 -6.37 -6.13 13.63
CA ALA A 156 -6.96 -5.10 14.48
C ALA A 156 -6.05 -3.86 14.61
N LEU A 157 -4.73 -4.04 14.56
CA LEU A 157 -3.78 -2.92 14.58
C LEU A 157 -3.81 -2.11 13.28
N GLU A 158 -4.25 -2.68 12.17
CA GLU A 158 -4.40 -1.98 10.88
C GLU A 158 -5.46 -0.88 10.94
N VAL A 159 -6.44 -0.97 11.84
CA VAL A 159 -7.47 0.06 11.99
C VAL A 159 -6.94 1.35 12.60
N VAL A 160 -5.88 1.27 13.41
CA VAL A 160 -5.29 2.43 14.09
C VAL A 160 -4.87 3.53 13.10
N PRO A 161 -4.02 3.27 12.07
CA PRO A 161 -3.67 4.28 11.09
C PRO A 161 -4.87 4.74 10.24
N LEU A 162 -5.85 3.87 9.98
CA LEU A 162 -7.04 4.21 9.18
C LEU A 162 -7.93 5.24 9.87
N VAL A 163 -8.06 5.17 11.20
CA VAL A 163 -8.77 6.21 11.98
C VAL A 163 -7.96 7.52 12.00
N LEU A 164 -6.63 7.43 12.03
CA LEU A 164 -5.76 8.59 11.99
C LEU A 164 -5.73 9.29 10.61
N ALA A 165 -6.08 8.60 9.53
CA ALA A 165 -6.22 9.18 8.19
C ALA A 165 -7.24 10.35 8.16
N GLY A 166 -8.21 10.38 9.08
CA GLY A 166 -9.10 11.53 9.25
C GLY A 166 -8.38 12.84 9.63
N PHE A 167 -7.28 12.76 10.39
CA PHE A 167 -6.44 13.92 10.69
C PHE A 167 -5.66 14.37 9.45
N GLU A 168 -5.16 13.44 8.65
CA GLU A 168 -4.49 13.75 7.37
C GLU A 168 -5.46 14.43 6.40
N ALA A 169 -6.71 13.96 6.31
CA ALA A 169 -7.76 14.61 5.52
C ALA A 169 -7.97 16.07 5.94
N TRP A 170 -8.02 16.32 7.25
CA TRP A 170 -8.21 17.65 7.81
C TRP A 170 -7.01 18.58 7.55
N GLU A 171 -5.79 18.07 7.68
CA GLU A 171 -4.58 18.81 7.31
C GLU A 171 -4.57 19.14 5.81
N ASN A 172 -4.95 18.19 4.95
CA ASN A 172 -5.06 18.41 3.52
C ASN A 172 -6.12 19.49 3.18
N VAL A 173 -7.25 19.51 3.90
CA VAL A 173 -8.24 20.60 3.78
C VAL A 173 -7.64 21.95 4.20
N LYS A 174 -6.92 22.03 5.31
CA LYS A 174 -6.27 23.27 5.74
C LYS A 174 -5.22 23.75 4.73
N LEU A 175 -4.37 22.84 4.25
CA LEU A 175 -3.39 23.09 3.21
C LEU A 175 -4.04 23.54 1.90
N SER A 176 -5.22 23.02 1.55
CA SER A 176 -5.97 23.44 0.36
C SER A 176 -6.33 24.93 0.35
N ARG A 177 -6.38 25.55 1.54
CA ARG A 177 -6.76 26.95 1.76
C ARG A 177 -5.56 27.86 2.01
N SER A 178 -4.34 27.33 2.05
CA SER A 178 -3.14 28.06 2.49
C SER A 178 -2.59 29.04 1.44
N ALA A 179 -2.75 28.74 0.14
CA ALA A 179 -2.27 29.61 -0.92
C ALA A 179 -3.26 29.75 -2.09
N PRO A 180 -3.38 30.94 -2.71
CA PRO A 180 -4.32 31.17 -3.82
C PRO A 180 -4.11 30.24 -5.03
N TRP A 181 -2.86 29.82 -5.29
CA TRP A 181 -2.55 28.92 -6.40
C TRP A 181 -3.04 27.48 -6.16
N VAL A 182 -3.21 27.05 -4.90
CA VAL A 182 -3.69 25.71 -4.53
C VAL A 182 -5.14 25.51 -4.98
N LYS A 183 -5.92 26.61 -5.14
CA LYS A 183 -7.27 26.57 -5.73
C LYS A 183 -7.28 25.96 -7.13
N ARG A 184 -6.16 26.00 -7.87
CA ARG A 184 -6.04 25.36 -9.19
C ARG A 184 -6.01 23.82 -9.09
N TYR A 185 -5.59 23.28 -7.95
CA TYR A 185 -5.54 21.84 -7.64
C TYR A 185 -6.73 21.37 -6.79
N LYS A 186 -7.84 22.12 -6.80
CA LYS A 186 -9.06 21.83 -6.02
C LYS A 186 -9.49 20.36 -6.13
N TRP A 187 -9.61 19.85 -7.35
CA TRP A 187 -10.13 18.50 -7.59
C TRP A 187 -9.20 17.39 -7.09
N PRO A 188 -7.89 17.37 -7.44
CA PRO A 188 -6.95 16.41 -6.85
C PRO A 188 -6.99 16.38 -5.32
N VAL A 189 -7.02 17.57 -4.68
CA VAL A 189 -7.07 17.65 -3.21
C VAL A 189 -8.38 17.10 -2.67
N TYR A 190 -9.51 17.34 -3.33
CA TYR A 190 -10.80 16.76 -2.93
C TYR A 190 -10.80 15.23 -3.07
N PHE A 191 -10.19 14.67 -4.11
CA PHE A 191 -10.02 13.23 -4.22
C PHE A 191 -9.15 12.68 -3.09
N PHE A 192 -8.07 13.34 -2.69
CA PHE A 192 -7.27 12.91 -1.54
C PHE A 192 -8.05 12.95 -0.22
N ILE A 193 -8.89 13.96 -0.02
CA ILE A 193 -9.79 14.02 1.13
C ILE A 193 -10.80 12.87 1.10
N SER A 194 -11.39 12.59 -0.06
CA SER A 194 -12.31 11.45 -0.23
C SER A 194 -11.63 10.11 -0.01
N VAL A 195 -10.38 9.93 -0.46
CA VAL A 195 -9.58 8.73 -0.20
C VAL A 195 -9.40 8.54 1.30
N ALA A 196 -8.96 9.56 2.03
CA ALA A 196 -8.78 9.48 3.48
C ALA A 196 -10.10 9.20 4.23
N PHE A 197 -11.20 9.81 3.80
CA PHE A 197 -12.54 9.53 4.33
C PHE A 197 -12.95 8.06 4.14
N TRP A 198 -12.79 7.53 2.92
CA TRP A 198 -13.14 6.14 2.62
C TRP A 198 -12.14 5.14 3.21
N ASN A 199 -10.91 5.54 3.48
CA ASN A 199 -9.96 4.70 4.21
C ASN A 199 -10.45 4.48 5.66
N MET A 200 -10.93 5.56 6.31
CA MET A 200 -11.49 5.47 7.66
C MET A 200 -12.82 4.71 7.71
N ILE A 201 -13.77 5.01 6.82
CA ILE A 201 -15.12 4.42 6.86
C ILE A 201 -15.18 3.05 6.18
N GLY A 202 -14.59 2.95 4.98
CA GLY A 202 -14.57 1.72 4.20
C GLY A 202 -13.67 0.67 4.84
N ALA A 203 -12.37 0.91 4.86
CA ALA A 203 -11.41 -0.06 5.40
C ALA A 203 -11.48 -0.12 6.94
N GLY A 204 -11.49 1.02 7.62
CA GLY A 204 -11.50 1.06 9.08
C GLY A 204 -12.79 0.52 9.70
N LEU A 205 -13.93 1.17 9.47
CA LEU A 205 -15.19 0.80 10.11
C LEU A 205 -15.79 -0.49 9.52
N PHE A 206 -15.99 -0.56 8.21
CA PHE A 206 -16.62 -1.75 7.60
C PHE A 206 -15.68 -2.94 7.52
N GLY A 207 -14.37 -2.72 7.34
CA GLY A 207 -13.39 -3.80 7.44
C GLY A 207 -13.37 -4.39 8.85
N PHE A 208 -13.32 -3.56 9.90
CA PHE A 208 -13.32 -4.07 11.27
C PHE A 208 -14.62 -4.76 11.68
N LEU A 209 -15.76 -4.36 11.11
CA LEU A 209 -17.05 -5.02 11.33
C LEU A 209 -17.01 -6.52 11.00
N ILE A 210 -16.17 -6.93 10.04
CA ILE A 210 -16.04 -8.32 9.59
C ILE A 210 -14.69 -8.96 9.97
N ASN A 211 -13.89 -8.29 10.81
CA ASN A 211 -12.52 -8.68 11.10
C ASN A 211 -12.34 -9.71 12.25
N PRO A 212 -13.07 -9.61 13.38
CA PRO A 212 -12.98 -10.62 14.42
C PRO A 212 -13.50 -12.00 13.92
N PRO A 213 -12.84 -13.11 14.31
CA PRO A 213 -13.24 -14.47 13.94
C PRO A 213 -14.54 -14.94 14.60
#